data_AF-H3AHN8-F1
#
_entry.id   AF-H3AHN8-F1
#
_cell.length_a   1.000
_cell.length_b   1.000
_cell.length_c   1.000
_cell.angle_alpha   90.00
_cell.angle_beta   90.00
_cell.angle_gamma   90.00
#
_symmetry.space_group_name_H-M   'P 1'
#
loop_
_entity.id
_entity.type
_entity.pdbx_description
1 polymer ?
#
loop_
_entity_poly.entity_id
_entity_poly.type
_entity_poly.pdbx_seq_one_letter_code
_entity_poly.pdbx_strand_id
1 'polypeptide(L)'
;IVCFHLFQTLVKLVASRDNNVLLGALLALTSLAESSECREKIGGLSIVENLLIVLQEYDLLSKRLTAELLRLLCVDPRVREQVKVYEGVPILLSLLHSDHLKLLWSVVWILVQLCEDPEASTEIRVWGGIKQLLHILQGKGTFPPWLTLKKQTKKKKRSTVLLSEAYFHFLTTCCAAVTELVLNDTNAQQVVQENGVYIIGRLILPNNKKNAPRTDLVQCYAFRALRFLFSMERNRHLFKRLFPSDMFEMFIDIGHYIRDITTYEKLVAKLNSLPEEELKQIVENIESVNQDKAPTKFIGNYAILDHLGSGAFGSVYKVRKHSGQNLLAMKEVNLHNPAFGKDKKDRDNSVEKIVSELTIIKEQLHHPNIVRYYKTFLESE
;
A
#
# COMPACT_ATOMS: atom_id res chain seq x y z
N ILE A 1 1.45 45.61 -1.62
CA ILE A 1 2.74 45.80 -0.91
C ILE A 1 2.66 45.39 0.56
N VAL A 2 1.66 45.88 1.33
CA VAL A 2 1.49 45.58 2.78
C VAL A 2 1.33 44.08 3.10
N CYS A 3 0.51 43.34 2.35
CA CYS A 3 0.36 41.89 2.57
C CYS A 3 1.64 41.07 2.30
N PHE A 4 2.51 41.50 1.39
CA PHE A 4 3.72 40.74 1.04
C PHE A 4 4.77 40.81 2.15
N HIS A 5 4.95 41.99 2.77
CA HIS A 5 5.88 42.17 3.90
C HIS A 5 5.41 41.40 5.14
N LEU A 6 4.09 41.28 5.34
CA LEU A 6 3.51 40.46 6.39
C LEU A 6 3.90 38.98 6.21
N PHE A 7 3.73 38.41 5.01
CA PHE A 7 4.12 37.02 4.73
C PHE A 7 5.62 36.78 4.93
N GLN A 8 6.48 37.67 4.43
CA GLN A 8 7.93 37.56 4.63
C GLN A 8 8.32 37.59 6.12
N THR A 9 7.68 38.45 6.91
CA THR A 9 7.93 38.55 8.34
C THR A 9 7.51 37.27 9.04
N LEU A 10 6.31 36.77 8.77
CA LEU A 10 5.81 35.52 9.35
C LEU A 10 6.68 34.32 8.99
N VAL A 11 7.13 34.21 7.73
CA VAL A 11 8.06 33.16 7.29
C VAL A 11 9.38 33.21 8.06
N LYS A 12 9.94 34.41 8.29
CA LYS A 12 11.15 34.57 9.11
C LYS A 12 10.93 34.14 10.57
N LEU A 13 9.73 34.39 11.12
CA LEU A 13 9.38 33.98 12.48
C LEU A 13 9.26 32.46 12.64
N VAL A 14 9.02 31.69 11.57
CA VAL A 14 9.06 30.21 11.60
C VAL A 14 10.47 29.70 11.91
N ALA A 15 11.53 30.47 11.63
CA ALA A 15 12.89 30.11 12.02
C ALA A 15 13.24 30.48 13.48
N SER A 16 12.27 31.00 14.25
CA SER A 16 12.47 31.37 15.66
C SER A 16 12.70 30.13 16.53
N ARG A 17 13.67 30.21 17.45
CA ARG A 17 13.89 29.19 18.49
C ARG A 17 12.92 29.30 19.66
N ASP A 18 12.24 30.44 19.79
CA ASP A 18 11.18 30.60 20.79
C ASP A 18 9.93 29.85 20.32
N ASN A 19 9.57 28.80 21.07
CA ASN A 19 8.45 27.94 20.75
C ASN A 19 7.11 28.70 20.65
N ASN A 20 6.88 29.71 21.49
CA ASN A 20 5.63 30.47 21.44
C ASN A 20 5.55 31.34 20.18
N VAL A 21 6.68 31.95 19.78
CA VAL A 21 6.78 32.73 18.55
C VAL A 21 6.58 31.85 17.33
N LEU A 22 7.23 30.68 17.31
CA LEU A 22 7.05 29.67 16.26
C LEU A 22 5.59 29.24 16.14
N LEU A 23 4.96 28.82 17.25
CA LEU A 23 3.57 28.37 17.26
C LEU A 23 2.63 29.49 16.79
N GLY A 24 2.84 30.73 17.23
CA GLY A 24 2.08 31.89 16.78
C GLY A 24 2.20 32.14 15.28
N ALA A 25 3.42 32.05 14.74
CA ALA A 25 3.68 32.20 13.30
C ALA A 25 3.04 31.08 12.48
N LEU A 26 3.16 29.81 12.92
CA LEU A 26 2.54 28.66 12.26
C LEU A 26 1.01 28.78 12.24
N LEU A 27 0.38 29.17 13.34
CA LEU A 27 -1.07 29.36 13.41
C LEU A 27 -1.54 30.47 12.47
N ALA A 28 -0.85 31.62 12.48
CA ALA A 28 -1.17 32.75 11.61
C ALA A 28 -1.04 32.37 10.13
N LEU A 29 0.07 31.72 9.76
CA LEU A 29 0.30 31.26 8.39
C LEU A 29 -0.70 30.21 7.95
N THR A 30 -1.08 29.28 8.83
CA THR A 30 -2.08 28.25 8.54
C THR A 30 -3.43 28.88 8.24
N SER A 31 -3.88 29.83 9.06
CA SER A 31 -5.14 30.54 8.85
C SER A 31 -5.12 31.36 7.55
N LEU A 32 -4.00 32.03 7.24
CA LEU A 32 -3.85 32.76 5.97
C LEU A 32 -3.87 31.80 4.77
N ALA A 33 -3.25 30.62 4.90
CA ALA A 33 -3.19 29.59 3.86
C ALA A 33 -4.55 28.90 3.59
N GLU A 34 -5.62 29.22 4.30
CA GLU A 34 -6.97 28.78 3.91
C GLU A 34 -7.44 29.46 2.61
N SER A 35 -6.96 30.68 2.33
CA SER A 35 -7.23 31.40 1.09
C SER A 35 -6.27 30.97 -0.04
N SER A 36 -6.79 30.70 -1.24
CA SER A 36 -5.99 30.36 -2.42
C SER A 36 -4.95 31.44 -2.77
N GLU A 37 -5.35 32.71 -2.74
CA GLU A 37 -4.46 33.83 -3.07
C GLU A 37 -3.29 33.94 -2.07
N CYS A 38 -3.55 33.70 -0.78
CA CYS A 38 -2.52 33.73 0.23
C CYS A 38 -1.56 32.53 0.10
N ARG A 39 -2.08 31.33 -0.24
CA ARG A 39 -1.24 30.16 -0.48
C ARG A 39 -0.22 30.38 -1.58
N GLU A 40 -0.63 30.95 -2.71
CA GLU A 40 0.30 31.21 -3.83
C GLU A 40 1.39 32.22 -3.44
N LYS A 41 1.05 33.23 -2.62
CA LYS A 41 2.02 34.22 -2.14
C LYS A 41 3.00 33.61 -1.14
N ILE A 42 2.50 32.80 -0.21
CA ILE A 42 3.34 32.11 0.79
C ILE A 42 4.21 31.05 0.13
N GLY A 43 3.66 30.26 -0.81
CA GLY A 43 4.38 29.21 -1.54
C GLY A 43 5.48 29.73 -2.47
N GLY A 44 5.38 31.00 -2.90
CA GLY A 44 6.45 31.71 -3.60
C GLY A 44 7.64 32.12 -2.71
N LEU A 45 7.56 31.90 -1.39
CA LEU A 45 8.65 32.17 -0.44
C LEU A 45 9.38 30.85 -0.10
N SER A 46 10.65 30.97 0.31
CA SER A 46 11.47 29.86 0.80
C SER A 46 11.10 29.49 2.24
N ILE A 47 9.92 28.88 2.42
CA ILE A 47 9.40 28.47 3.72
C ILE A 47 9.69 27.00 4.04
N VAL A 48 9.78 26.14 3.02
CA VAL A 48 9.75 24.68 3.18
C VAL A 48 10.91 24.14 4.02
N GLU A 49 12.13 24.65 3.82
CA GLU A 49 13.30 24.23 4.61
C GLU A 49 13.05 24.36 6.12
N ASN A 50 12.56 25.53 6.56
CA ASN A 50 12.23 25.76 7.98
C ASN A 50 11.11 24.83 8.47
N LEU A 51 10.09 24.57 7.63
CA LEU A 51 9.02 23.64 7.99
C LEU A 51 9.56 22.21 8.15
N LEU A 52 10.48 21.77 7.28
CA LEU A 52 11.09 20.44 7.38
C LEU A 52 11.93 20.29 8.65
N ILE A 53 12.69 21.32 9.04
CA ILE A 53 13.44 21.34 10.31
C ILE A 53 12.48 21.18 11.50
N VAL A 54 11.36 21.92 11.50
CA VAL A 54 10.34 21.81 12.56
C VAL A 54 9.71 20.41 12.57
N LEU A 55 9.43 19.83 11.39
CA LEU A 55 8.90 18.47 11.25
C LEU A 55 9.87 17.39 11.76
N GLN A 56 11.17 17.65 11.78
CA GLN A 56 12.17 16.70 12.24
C GLN A 56 12.45 16.84 13.74
N GLU A 57 12.74 18.06 14.21
CA GLU A 57 13.39 18.27 15.50
C GLU A 57 12.45 18.67 16.65
N TYR A 58 11.29 19.24 16.35
CA TYR A 58 10.45 19.89 17.38
C TYR A 58 9.45 18.95 18.04
N ASP A 59 8.68 19.47 18.99
CA ASP A 59 7.66 18.72 19.71
C ASP A 59 6.44 18.37 18.83
N LEU A 60 5.59 17.47 19.32
CA LEU A 60 4.44 16.95 18.57
C LEU A 60 3.45 18.05 18.14
N LEU A 61 3.26 19.09 18.96
CA LEU A 61 2.33 20.17 18.62
C LEU A 61 2.86 20.99 17.44
N SER A 62 4.13 21.38 17.48
CA SER A 62 4.80 22.08 16.38
C SER A 62 4.80 21.26 15.10
N LYS A 63 5.11 19.96 15.18
CA LYS A 63 5.04 19.03 14.04
C LYS A 63 3.64 18.98 13.43
N ARG A 64 2.59 18.90 14.26
CA ARG A 64 1.20 18.87 13.81
C ARG A 64 0.80 20.14 13.06
N LEU A 65 1.11 21.31 13.62
CA LEU A 65 0.77 22.59 12.98
C LEU A 65 1.57 22.80 11.69
N THR A 66 2.84 22.42 11.69
CA THR A 66 3.71 22.51 10.52
C THR A 66 3.26 21.61 9.39
N ALA A 67 2.90 20.35 9.69
CA ALA A 67 2.36 19.43 8.69
C ALA A 67 1.04 19.95 8.10
N GLU A 68 0.20 20.59 8.91
CA GLU A 68 -1.06 21.17 8.44
C GLU A 68 -0.83 22.36 7.50
N LEU A 69 0.10 23.26 7.85
CA LEU A 69 0.50 24.35 6.97
C LEU A 69 1.09 23.82 5.65
N LEU A 70 2.03 22.88 5.73
CA LEU A 70 2.68 22.31 4.55
C LEU A 70 1.66 21.61 3.63
N ARG A 71 0.68 20.89 4.20
CA ARG A 71 -0.42 20.27 3.46
C ARG A 71 -1.24 21.29 2.65
N LEU A 72 -1.54 22.45 3.24
CA LEU A 72 -2.27 23.51 2.54
C LEU A 72 -1.42 24.11 1.40
N LEU A 73 -0.12 24.28 1.63
CA LEU A 73 0.82 24.88 0.69
C LEU A 73 1.21 23.93 -0.45
N CYS A 74 1.27 22.61 -0.24
CA CYS A 74 1.65 21.60 -1.24
C CYS A 74 0.70 21.47 -2.44
N VAL A 75 -0.40 22.22 -2.46
CA VAL A 75 -1.22 22.40 -3.68
C VAL A 75 -0.43 23.19 -4.75
N ASP A 76 0.49 24.07 -4.33
CA ASP A 76 1.33 24.86 -5.23
C ASP A 76 2.53 24.01 -5.73
N PRO A 77 2.74 23.87 -7.05
CA PRO A 77 3.88 23.14 -7.61
C PRO A 77 5.24 23.62 -7.11
N ARG A 78 5.40 24.92 -6.82
CA ARG A 78 6.66 25.49 -6.33
C ARG A 78 7.02 24.98 -4.93
N VAL A 79 6.01 24.74 -4.10
CA VAL A 79 6.20 24.18 -2.76
C VAL A 79 6.61 22.72 -2.85
N ARG A 80 6.01 21.95 -3.77
CA ARG A 80 6.39 20.54 -4.01
C ARG A 80 7.83 20.42 -4.51
N GLU A 81 8.23 21.30 -5.42
CA GLU A 81 9.61 21.35 -5.90
C GLU A 81 10.58 21.67 -4.75
N GLN A 82 10.25 22.63 -3.88
CA GLN A 82 11.06 22.89 -2.68
C GLN A 82 11.14 21.66 -1.76
N VAL A 83 10.03 20.93 -1.54
CA VAL A 83 10.05 19.70 -0.71
C VAL A 83 11.02 18.68 -1.30
N LYS A 84 11.10 18.56 -2.63
CA LYS A 84 12.06 17.68 -3.31
C LYS A 84 13.50 18.17 -3.13
N VAL A 85 13.76 19.46 -3.40
CA VAL A 85 15.11 20.06 -3.26
C VAL A 85 15.67 19.92 -1.85
N TYR A 86 14.83 20.02 -0.83
CA TYR A 86 15.22 19.90 0.58
C TYR A 86 15.07 18.47 1.15
N GLU A 87 15.02 17.43 0.30
CA GLU A 87 14.94 16.02 0.71
C GLU A 87 13.82 15.74 1.74
N GLY A 88 12.64 16.33 1.51
CA GLY A 88 11.53 16.27 2.46
C GLY A 88 10.80 14.92 2.51
N VAL A 89 10.89 14.09 1.46
CA VAL A 89 10.21 12.79 1.40
C VAL A 89 10.64 11.84 2.54
N PRO A 90 11.94 11.61 2.80
CA PRO A 90 12.41 10.84 3.96
C PRO A 90 11.86 11.36 5.30
N ILE A 91 11.84 12.68 5.49
CA ILE A 91 11.36 13.32 6.72
C ILE A 91 9.86 13.03 6.89
N LEU A 92 9.06 13.23 5.84
CA LEU A 92 7.63 12.93 5.86
C LEU A 92 7.36 11.44 6.14
N LEU A 93 8.09 10.53 5.51
CA LEU A 93 7.93 9.09 5.74
C LEU A 93 8.32 8.70 7.17
N SER A 94 9.34 9.34 7.76
CA SER A 94 9.72 9.06 9.16
C SER A 94 8.56 9.33 10.15
N LEU A 95 7.72 10.33 9.87
CA LEU A 95 6.56 10.72 10.69
C LEU A 95 5.39 9.73 10.63
N LEU A 96 5.36 8.80 9.66
CA LEU A 96 4.31 7.78 9.56
C LEU A 96 4.29 6.79 10.73
N HIS A 97 5.33 6.77 11.56
CA HIS A 97 5.42 5.96 12.78
C HIS A 97 4.75 6.62 14.00
N SER A 98 4.28 7.87 13.89
CA SER A 98 3.58 8.57 14.97
C SER A 98 2.23 7.91 15.28
N ASP A 99 1.77 7.96 16.53
CA ASP A 99 0.41 7.53 16.89
C ASP A 99 -0.63 8.67 16.76
N HIS A 100 -0.22 9.87 16.32
CA HIS A 100 -1.10 11.03 16.24
C HIS A 100 -1.84 11.14 14.90
N LEU A 101 -3.10 10.68 14.86
CA LEU A 101 -3.91 10.57 13.63
C LEU A 101 -3.97 11.83 12.76
N LYS A 102 -4.15 13.03 13.34
CA LYS A 102 -4.22 14.25 12.50
C LYS A 102 -2.88 14.60 11.86
N LEU A 103 -1.77 14.27 12.53
CA LEU A 103 -0.43 14.49 11.97
C LEU A 103 -0.21 13.50 10.82
N LEU A 104 -0.49 12.22 11.06
CA LEU A 104 -0.42 11.19 10.03
C LEU A 104 -1.29 11.54 8.82
N TRP A 105 -2.52 12.02 9.04
CA TRP A 105 -3.41 12.45 7.98
C TRP A 105 -2.80 13.59 7.15
N SER A 106 -2.28 14.63 7.78
CA SER A 106 -1.66 15.74 7.05
C SER A 106 -0.41 15.30 6.28
N VAL A 107 0.42 14.46 6.89
CA VAL A 107 1.63 13.89 6.26
C VAL A 107 1.27 13.03 5.05
N VAL A 108 0.33 12.08 5.18
CA VAL A 108 -0.07 11.24 4.05
C VAL A 108 -0.71 12.07 2.95
N TRP A 109 -1.49 13.12 3.28
CA TRP A 109 -2.04 14.01 2.26
C TRP A 109 -0.95 14.80 1.51
N ILE A 110 0.11 15.23 2.20
CA ILE A 110 1.29 15.82 1.52
C ILE A 110 1.88 14.79 0.55
N LEU A 111 2.06 13.53 0.96
CA LEU A 111 2.56 12.47 0.07
C LEU A 111 1.66 12.25 -1.14
N VAL A 112 0.33 12.30 -0.98
CA VAL A 112 -0.65 12.25 -2.10
C VAL A 112 -0.36 13.37 -3.11
N GLN A 113 -0.18 14.60 -2.63
CA GLN A 113 0.07 15.76 -3.49
C GLN A 113 1.43 15.72 -4.17
N LEU A 114 2.44 15.13 -3.52
CA LEU A 114 3.76 14.91 -4.12
C LEU A 114 3.72 13.86 -5.23
N CYS A 115 2.80 12.88 -5.18
CA CYS A 115 2.68 11.86 -6.22
C CYS A 115 2.26 12.41 -7.60
N GLU A 116 1.80 13.67 -7.70
CA GLU A 116 1.60 14.33 -8.99
C GLU A 116 2.92 14.52 -9.77
N ASP A 117 4.06 14.57 -9.07
CA ASP A 117 5.39 14.54 -9.68
C ASP A 117 5.91 13.08 -9.78
N PRO A 118 6.20 12.57 -10.99
CA PRO A 118 6.69 11.20 -11.17
C PRO A 118 8.01 10.91 -10.44
N GLU A 119 8.88 11.91 -10.28
CA GLU A 119 10.15 11.77 -9.54
C GLU A 119 9.89 11.55 -8.06
N ALA A 120 9.09 12.42 -7.43
CA ALA A 120 8.70 12.27 -6.03
C ALA A 120 7.94 10.95 -5.78
N SER A 121 7.07 10.52 -6.69
CA SER A 121 6.39 9.21 -6.62
C SER A 121 7.39 8.03 -6.61
N THR A 122 8.46 8.15 -7.40
CA THR A 122 9.56 7.17 -7.41
C THR A 122 10.38 7.21 -6.13
N GLU A 123 10.65 8.40 -5.61
CA GLU A 123 11.37 8.60 -4.35
C GLU A 123 10.60 7.99 -3.16
N ILE A 124 9.30 8.25 -3.06
CA ILE A 124 8.42 7.66 -2.04
C ILE A 124 8.49 6.13 -2.08
N ARG A 125 8.53 5.54 -3.29
CA ARG A 125 8.72 4.09 -3.46
C ARG A 125 10.08 3.64 -2.89
N VAL A 126 11.17 4.27 -3.32
CA VAL A 126 12.55 3.89 -2.97
C VAL A 126 12.77 3.95 -1.46
N TRP A 127 12.20 4.93 -0.77
CA TRP A 127 12.23 5.06 0.69
C TRP A 127 11.24 4.14 1.42
N GLY A 128 10.60 3.19 0.72
CA GLY A 128 9.72 2.20 1.31
C GLY A 128 8.34 2.74 1.73
N GLY A 129 7.92 3.89 1.23
CA GLY A 129 6.65 4.52 1.55
C GLY A 129 5.44 3.63 1.22
N ILE A 130 5.50 2.87 0.11
CA ILE A 130 4.45 1.91 -0.26
C ILE A 130 4.23 0.88 0.85
N LYS A 131 5.32 0.28 1.36
CA LYS A 131 5.25 -0.73 2.42
C LYS A 131 4.70 -0.15 3.72
N GLN A 132 5.10 1.07 4.08
CA GLN A 132 4.60 1.76 5.26
C GLN A 132 3.10 2.05 5.16
N LEU A 133 2.63 2.57 4.01
CA LEU A 133 1.21 2.85 3.77
C LEU A 133 0.36 1.57 3.82
N LEU A 134 0.83 0.47 3.20
CA LEU A 134 0.14 -0.81 3.25
C LEU A 134 0.11 -1.40 4.67
N HIS A 135 1.20 -1.28 5.43
CA HIS A 135 1.23 -1.68 6.83
C HIS A 135 0.23 -0.90 7.69
N ILE A 136 0.10 0.41 7.46
CA ILE A 136 -0.90 1.26 8.11
C ILE A 136 -2.33 0.79 7.75
N LEU A 137 -2.60 0.51 6.48
CA LEU A 137 -3.90 0.02 6.01
C LEU A 137 -4.25 -1.36 6.57
N GLN A 138 -3.25 -2.24 6.73
CA GLN A 138 -3.42 -3.56 7.33
C GLN A 138 -3.77 -3.47 8.83
N GLY A 139 -3.27 -2.42 9.50
CA GLY A 139 -3.40 -2.22 10.94
C GLY A 139 -2.41 -3.08 11.74
N LYS A 140 -2.08 -2.65 12.97
CA LYS A 140 -1.18 -3.37 13.90
C LYS A 140 -1.84 -4.70 14.36
N GLY A 141 -1.77 -5.75 13.54
CA GLY A 141 -1.92 -7.16 13.94
C GLY A 141 -3.30 -7.65 14.37
N THR A 142 -4.34 -6.83 14.32
CA THR A 142 -5.72 -7.29 14.49
C THR A 142 -6.55 -6.73 13.36
N PHE A 143 -7.43 -7.58 12.81
CA PHE A 143 -8.61 -7.23 12.02
C PHE A 143 -9.02 -5.76 12.21
N PRO A 144 -9.40 -5.02 11.15
CA PRO A 144 -9.59 -3.58 11.24
C PRO A 144 -10.33 -3.23 12.53
N PRO A 145 -9.89 -2.23 13.31
CA PRO A 145 -10.15 -2.09 14.76
C PRO A 145 -11.59 -2.35 15.21
N TRP A 146 -12.57 -2.16 14.33
CA TRP A 146 -13.99 -2.41 14.53
C TRP A 146 -14.44 -3.89 14.54
N LEU A 147 -13.68 -4.84 13.96
CA LEU A 147 -13.95 -6.28 14.07
C LEU A 147 -13.59 -6.82 15.47
N THR A 148 -12.56 -6.24 16.09
CA THR A 148 -12.10 -6.56 17.45
C THR A 148 -12.92 -5.85 18.54
N LEU A 149 -13.81 -4.91 18.15
CA LEU A 149 -14.64 -4.12 19.06
C LEU A 149 -15.85 -4.88 19.65
N LYS A 150 -15.91 -6.21 19.54
CA LYS A 150 -16.96 -7.03 20.18
C LYS A 150 -16.85 -7.11 21.72
N LYS A 151 -15.80 -6.57 22.34
CA LYS A 151 -15.54 -6.71 23.79
C LYS A 151 -15.24 -5.41 24.57
N GLN A 152 -15.86 -4.26 24.27
CA GLN A 152 -15.73 -3.10 25.15
C GLN A 152 -17.06 -2.52 25.67
N THR A 153 -17.11 -2.43 27.00
CA THR A 153 -18.23 -2.07 27.86
C THR A 153 -18.66 -0.60 27.77
N LYS A 154 -19.94 -0.37 28.10
CA LYS A 154 -20.81 0.80 27.85
C LYS A 154 -20.37 2.20 28.36
N LYS A 155 -19.15 2.44 28.86
CA LYS A 155 -18.81 3.70 29.58
C LYS A 155 -17.95 4.75 28.85
N LYS A 156 -17.47 4.54 27.62
CA LYS A 156 -16.72 5.56 26.85
C LYS A 156 -17.32 5.80 25.46
N LYS A 157 -18.54 6.35 25.35
CA LYS A 157 -19.27 6.48 24.07
C LYS A 157 -18.96 7.74 23.24
N ARG A 158 -18.50 8.85 23.82
CA ARG A 158 -18.28 10.11 23.06
C ARG A 158 -16.85 10.25 22.52
N SER A 159 -15.84 9.95 23.34
CA SER A 159 -14.43 10.05 22.94
C SER A 159 -14.02 9.00 21.89
N THR A 160 -14.70 7.85 21.87
CA THR A 160 -14.45 6.76 20.92
C THR A 160 -15.03 7.01 19.53
N VAL A 161 -16.07 7.83 19.42
CA VAL A 161 -16.72 8.17 18.14
C VAL A 161 -15.88 9.17 17.34
N LEU A 162 -15.33 10.19 17.99
CA LEU A 162 -14.43 11.16 17.34
C LEU A 162 -13.10 10.52 16.90
N LEU A 163 -12.56 9.61 17.71
CA LEU A 163 -11.37 8.83 17.37
C LEU A 163 -11.62 7.88 16.19
N SER A 164 -12.83 7.34 16.03
CA SER A 164 -13.16 6.51 14.87
C SER A 164 -13.32 7.33 13.59
N GLU A 165 -13.86 8.54 13.66
CA GLU A 165 -14.05 9.43 12.52
C GLU A 165 -12.73 9.89 11.91
N ALA A 166 -11.82 10.41 12.73
CA ALA A 166 -10.47 10.78 12.28
C ALA A 166 -9.72 9.58 11.67
N TYR A 167 -9.97 8.37 12.19
CA TYR A 167 -9.38 7.15 11.66
C TYR A 167 -9.94 6.77 10.28
N PHE A 168 -11.25 6.89 10.05
CA PHE A 168 -11.82 6.62 8.72
C PHE A 168 -11.29 7.59 7.67
N HIS A 169 -11.21 8.88 7.97
CA HIS A 169 -10.59 9.87 7.08
C HIS A 169 -9.12 9.54 6.80
N PHE A 170 -8.39 9.09 7.83
CA PHE A 170 -7.01 8.65 7.67
C PHE A 170 -6.87 7.45 6.72
N LEU A 171 -7.74 6.44 6.84
CA LEU A 171 -7.76 5.30 5.91
C LEU A 171 -8.09 5.74 4.48
N THR A 172 -9.07 6.64 4.27
CA THR A 172 -9.38 7.15 2.92
C THR A 172 -8.18 7.86 2.30
N THR A 173 -7.42 8.60 3.09
CA THR A 173 -6.22 9.30 2.64
C THR A 173 -5.07 8.34 2.34
N CYS A 174 -4.91 7.26 3.10
CA CYS A 174 -3.95 6.19 2.78
C CYS A 174 -4.32 5.47 1.47
N CYS A 175 -5.61 5.13 1.25
CA CYS A 175 -6.07 4.57 -0.01
C CYS A 175 -5.85 5.54 -1.18
N ALA A 176 -6.05 6.85 -0.97
CA ALA A 176 -5.75 7.87 -1.97
C ALA A 176 -4.24 7.91 -2.31
N ALA A 177 -3.37 7.84 -1.31
CA ALA A 177 -1.92 7.80 -1.52
C ALA A 177 -1.51 6.60 -2.37
N VAL A 178 -2.02 5.41 -2.03
CA VAL A 178 -1.79 4.21 -2.85
C VAL A 178 -2.35 4.38 -4.26
N THR A 179 -3.53 4.98 -4.42
CA THR A 179 -4.14 5.24 -5.73
C THR A 179 -3.25 6.10 -6.63
N GLU A 180 -2.66 7.18 -6.10
CA GLU A 180 -1.76 8.03 -6.88
C GLU A 180 -0.41 7.34 -7.15
N LEU A 181 0.13 6.59 -6.19
CA LEU A 181 1.39 5.86 -6.37
C LEU A 181 1.30 4.81 -7.49
N VAL A 182 0.17 4.11 -7.64
CA VAL A 182 0.01 3.04 -8.63
C VAL A 182 -0.16 3.53 -10.08
N LEU A 183 -0.16 4.85 -10.33
CA LEU A 183 -0.09 5.40 -11.69
C LEU A 183 1.24 5.06 -12.38
N ASN A 184 2.28 4.73 -11.60
CA ASN A 184 3.55 4.22 -12.10
C ASN A 184 3.54 2.68 -12.10
N ASP A 185 3.84 2.06 -13.24
CA ASP A 185 3.89 0.60 -13.41
C ASP A 185 4.74 -0.12 -12.36
N THR A 186 5.91 0.44 -12.03
CA THR A 186 6.85 -0.16 -11.08
C THR A 186 6.31 -0.06 -9.65
N ASN A 187 5.67 1.06 -9.30
CA ASN A 187 5.00 1.22 -8.02
C ASN A 187 3.80 0.26 -7.91
N ALA A 188 3.00 0.12 -8.97
CA ALA A 188 1.87 -0.81 -9.00
C ALA A 188 2.33 -2.26 -8.81
N GLN A 189 3.44 -2.65 -9.44
CA GLN A 189 4.06 -3.96 -9.20
C GLN A 189 4.48 -4.14 -7.74
N GLN A 190 5.12 -3.14 -7.13
CA GLN A 190 5.52 -3.23 -5.74
C GLN A 190 4.31 -3.29 -4.79
N VAL A 191 3.25 -2.54 -5.04
CA VAL A 191 2.00 -2.64 -4.26
C VAL A 191 1.45 -4.06 -4.29
N VAL A 192 1.47 -4.72 -5.46
CA VAL A 192 1.05 -6.12 -5.58
C VAL A 192 2.00 -7.07 -4.84
N GLN A 193 3.31 -6.86 -4.94
CA GLN A 193 4.32 -7.69 -4.25
C GLN A 193 4.23 -7.58 -2.72
N GLU A 194 3.91 -6.40 -2.20
CA GLU A 194 3.68 -6.11 -0.79
C GLU A 194 2.24 -6.46 -0.34
N ASN A 195 1.60 -7.41 -1.03
CA ASN A 195 0.28 -7.95 -0.68
C ASN A 195 -0.87 -6.91 -0.70
N GLY A 196 -0.69 -5.81 -1.44
CA GLY A 196 -1.61 -4.67 -1.43
C GLY A 196 -3.01 -4.98 -1.93
N VAL A 197 -3.17 -5.89 -2.90
CA VAL A 197 -4.50 -6.30 -3.40
C VAL A 197 -5.32 -6.96 -2.28
N TYR A 198 -4.69 -7.82 -1.49
CA TYR A 198 -5.32 -8.43 -0.32
C TYR A 198 -5.65 -7.38 0.75
N ILE A 199 -4.67 -6.55 1.13
CA ILE A 199 -4.83 -5.54 2.19
C ILE A 199 -5.96 -4.57 1.86
N ILE A 200 -5.98 -4.04 0.63
CA ILE A 200 -7.02 -3.11 0.17
C ILE A 200 -8.34 -3.85 -0.05
N GLY A 201 -8.30 -5.07 -0.59
CA GLY A 201 -9.48 -5.93 -0.74
C GLY A 201 -10.21 -6.14 0.58
N ARG A 202 -9.48 -6.33 1.69
CA ARG A 202 -10.07 -6.46 3.03
C ARG A 202 -10.82 -5.20 3.49
N LEU A 203 -10.46 -4.02 3.00
CA LEU A 203 -11.12 -2.74 3.34
C LEU A 203 -12.47 -2.57 2.65
N ILE A 204 -12.74 -3.30 1.55
CA ILE A 204 -14.03 -3.22 0.88
C ILE A 204 -15.12 -4.00 1.62
N LEU A 205 -14.77 -4.91 2.54
CA LEU A 205 -15.74 -5.78 3.17
C LEU A 205 -16.73 -4.99 4.08
N PRO A 206 -18.05 -5.27 4.02
CA PRO A 206 -19.05 -4.55 4.80
C PRO A 206 -18.85 -4.66 6.31
N ASN A 207 -19.18 -3.58 7.04
CA ASN A 207 -19.19 -3.52 8.50
C ASN A 207 -20.62 -3.53 9.06
N ASN A 208 -20.75 -3.86 10.33
CA ASN A 208 -21.95 -3.75 11.16
C ASN A 208 -22.71 -2.43 10.91
N LYS A 209 -24.05 -2.52 10.75
CA LYS A 209 -24.97 -1.48 10.25
C LYS A 209 -24.95 -0.13 11.00
N LYS A 210 -24.19 0.03 12.08
CA LYS A 210 -24.15 1.24 12.92
C LYS A 210 -23.31 2.40 12.35
N ASN A 211 -22.37 2.13 11.45
CA ASN A 211 -21.46 3.14 10.86
C ASN A 211 -21.48 3.12 9.31
N ALA A 212 -22.61 2.75 8.72
CA ALA A 212 -22.75 2.51 7.27
C ALA A 212 -22.14 3.64 6.39
N PRO A 213 -22.59 4.91 6.45
CA PRO A 213 -22.14 5.92 5.48
C PRO A 213 -20.63 6.21 5.50
N ARG A 214 -19.99 6.03 6.67
CA ARG A 214 -18.53 6.25 6.83
C ARG A 214 -17.71 5.07 6.34
N THR A 215 -18.28 3.86 6.51
CA THR A 215 -17.68 2.64 5.97
C THR A 215 -17.77 2.67 4.44
N ASP A 216 -18.89 3.14 3.89
CA ASP A 216 -19.12 3.26 2.46
C ASP A 216 -18.06 4.14 1.79
N LEU A 217 -17.71 5.27 2.40
CA LEU A 217 -16.67 6.15 1.87
C LEU A 217 -15.30 5.44 1.80
N VAL A 218 -14.90 4.72 2.85
CA VAL A 218 -13.65 3.94 2.87
C VAL A 218 -13.68 2.86 1.79
N GLN A 219 -14.81 2.18 1.63
CA GLN A 219 -15.01 1.18 0.57
C GLN A 219 -14.86 1.82 -0.81
N CYS A 220 -15.41 3.02 -1.05
CA CYS A 220 -15.23 3.74 -2.33
C CYS A 220 -13.74 4.01 -2.62
N TYR A 221 -12.99 4.50 -1.62
CA TYR A 221 -11.55 4.78 -1.80
C TYR A 221 -10.73 3.49 -2.01
N ALA A 222 -11.10 2.41 -1.32
CA ALA A 222 -10.48 1.11 -1.51
C ALA A 222 -10.80 0.54 -2.91
N PHE A 223 -12.05 0.62 -3.37
CA PHE A 223 -12.44 0.23 -4.73
C PHE A 223 -11.71 1.05 -5.79
N ARG A 224 -11.54 2.36 -5.57
CA ARG A 224 -10.75 3.21 -6.48
C ARG A 224 -9.31 2.74 -6.58
N ALA A 225 -8.65 2.46 -5.45
CA ALA A 225 -7.29 1.93 -5.44
C ALA A 225 -7.20 0.56 -6.15
N LEU A 226 -8.15 -0.34 -5.89
CA LEU A 226 -8.27 -1.63 -6.59
C LEU A 226 -8.50 -1.44 -8.09
N ARG A 227 -9.31 -0.46 -8.50
CA ARG A 227 -9.60 -0.19 -9.91
C ARG A 227 -8.39 0.35 -10.66
N PHE A 228 -7.58 1.16 -10.02
CA PHE A 228 -6.31 1.64 -10.58
C PHE A 228 -5.30 0.49 -10.70
N LEU A 229 -5.19 -0.35 -9.66
CA LEU A 229 -4.35 -1.55 -9.72
C LEU A 229 -4.79 -2.51 -10.83
N PHE A 230 -6.10 -2.66 -11.07
CA PHE A 230 -6.65 -3.49 -12.13
C PHE A 230 -6.40 -2.94 -13.55
N SER A 231 -6.30 -1.61 -13.71
CA SER A 231 -5.99 -1.00 -15.01
C SER A 231 -4.67 -1.52 -15.58
N MET A 232 -3.73 -1.90 -14.72
CA MET A 232 -2.47 -2.53 -15.10
C MET A 232 -2.70 -3.97 -15.59
N GLU A 233 -2.33 -4.24 -16.84
CA GLU A 233 -2.59 -5.53 -17.51
C GLU A 233 -2.04 -6.73 -16.74
N ARG A 234 -0.82 -6.60 -16.21
CA ARG A 234 -0.15 -7.64 -15.43
C ARG A 234 -0.97 -8.08 -14.21
N ASN A 235 -1.77 -7.18 -13.63
CA ASN A 235 -2.50 -7.43 -12.40
C ASN A 235 -3.88 -8.05 -12.64
N ARG A 236 -4.44 -7.98 -13.86
CA ARG A 236 -5.83 -8.36 -14.17
C ARG A 236 -6.20 -9.78 -13.71
N HIS A 237 -5.26 -10.71 -13.77
CA HIS A 237 -5.48 -12.10 -13.36
C HIS A 237 -5.83 -12.24 -11.87
N LEU A 238 -5.34 -11.34 -11.01
CA LEU A 238 -5.64 -11.31 -9.58
C LEU A 238 -7.09 -10.93 -9.30
N PHE A 239 -7.69 -10.08 -10.15
CA PHE A 239 -9.02 -9.50 -9.93
C PHE A 239 -10.15 -10.36 -10.50
N LYS A 240 -9.88 -11.17 -11.53
CA LYS A 240 -10.89 -12.05 -12.16
C LYS A 240 -11.60 -12.98 -11.18
N ARG A 241 -10.93 -13.31 -10.07
CA ARG A 241 -11.46 -14.20 -9.03
C ARG A 241 -11.99 -13.45 -7.82
N LEU A 242 -11.81 -12.13 -7.70
CA LEU A 242 -12.20 -11.40 -6.49
C LEU A 242 -13.71 -11.22 -6.36
N PHE A 243 -14.39 -10.94 -7.47
CA PHE A 243 -15.80 -10.53 -7.48
C PHE A 243 -16.68 -11.53 -8.24
N PRO A 244 -17.95 -11.69 -7.84
CA PRO A 244 -18.98 -12.32 -8.67
C PRO A 244 -19.10 -11.63 -10.04
N SER A 245 -19.62 -12.33 -11.04
CA SER A 245 -19.62 -11.84 -12.44
C SER A 245 -20.36 -10.51 -12.64
N ASP A 246 -21.53 -10.37 -12.03
CA ASP A 246 -22.35 -9.15 -12.11
C ASP A 246 -21.65 -7.95 -11.46
N MET A 247 -21.02 -8.17 -10.31
CA MET A 247 -20.25 -7.16 -9.61
C MET A 247 -18.94 -6.83 -10.34
N PHE A 248 -18.30 -7.82 -10.97
CA PHE A 248 -17.08 -7.63 -11.74
C PHE A 248 -17.32 -6.80 -13.00
N GLU A 249 -18.46 -6.98 -13.66
CA GLU A 249 -18.91 -6.12 -14.77
C GLU A 249 -19.04 -4.66 -14.30
N MET A 250 -19.80 -4.42 -13.22
CA MET A 250 -19.91 -3.08 -12.63
C MET A 250 -18.55 -2.46 -12.26
N PHE A 251 -17.60 -3.27 -11.77
CA PHE A 251 -16.25 -2.83 -11.44
C PHE A 251 -15.44 -2.45 -12.68
N ILE A 252 -15.57 -3.19 -13.79
CA ILE A 252 -14.89 -2.88 -15.04
C ILE A 252 -15.47 -1.61 -15.68
N ASP A 253 -16.81 -1.50 -15.71
CA ASP A 253 -17.58 -0.44 -16.36
C ASP A 253 -17.30 0.96 -15.82
N ILE A 254 -16.78 1.07 -14.59
CA ILE A 254 -16.27 2.34 -14.05
C ILE A 254 -15.24 2.96 -15.00
N GLY A 255 -14.43 2.14 -15.69
CA GLY A 255 -13.40 2.62 -16.59
C GLY A 255 -12.04 2.84 -15.92
N HIS A 256 -11.04 3.19 -16.71
CA HIS A 256 -9.64 3.30 -16.27
C HIS A 256 -9.35 4.64 -15.60
N TYR A 257 -8.68 4.58 -14.45
CA TYR A 257 -8.13 5.75 -13.74
C TYR A 257 -9.15 6.84 -13.38
N ILE A 258 -10.41 6.46 -13.16
CA ILE A 258 -11.47 7.40 -12.76
C ILE A 258 -11.24 7.87 -11.32
N ARG A 259 -10.96 9.17 -11.18
CA ARG A 259 -10.66 9.82 -9.89
C ARG A 259 -11.90 10.16 -9.07
N ASP A 260 -13.03 10.44 -9.73
CA ASP A 260 -14.28 10.82 -9.07
C ASP A 260 -14.80 9.68 -8.19
N ILE A 261 -14.88 9.96 -6.89
CA ILE A 261 -15.22 8.97 -5.87
C ILE A 261 -16.70 8.54 -5.94
N THR A 262 -17.57 9.42 -6.46
CA THR A 262 -19.03 9.16 -6.51
C THR A 262 -19.37 8.02 -7.47
N THR A 263 -18.53 7.80 -8.49
CA THR A 263 -18.67 6.69 -9.45
C THR A 263 -18.61 5.31 -8.80
N TYR A 264 -17.97 5.19 -7.64
CA TYR A 264 -17.81 3.93 -6.89
C TYR A 264 -18.98 3.64 -5.95
N GLU A 265 -19.85 4.61 -5.67
CA GLU A 265 -20.95 4.49 -4.69
C GLU A 265 -21.95 3.38 -5.08
N LYS A 266 -22.27 3.25 -6.37
CA LYS A 266 -23.16 2.18 -6.87
C LYS A 266 -22.59 0.78 -6.62
N LEU A 267 -21.28 0.62 -6.82
CA LEU A 267 -20.58 -0.65 -6.58
C LEU A 267 -20.55 -0.99 -5.09
N VAL A 268 -20.29 0.00 -4.24
CA VAL A 268 -20.34 -0.16 -2.78
C VAL A 268 -21.74 -0.51 -2.31
N ALA A 269 -22.78 0.17 -2.80
CA ALA A 269 -24.17 -0.12 -2.46
C ALA A 269 -24.55 -1.55 -2.85
N LYS A 270 -24.14 -2.00 -4.04
CA LYS A 270 -24.32 -3.39 -4.48
C LYS A 270 -23.62 -4.35 -3.53
N LEU A 271 -22.34 -4.15 -3.21
CA LEU A 271 -21.60 -5.01 -2.25
C LEU A 271 -22.30 -5.12 -0.90
N ASN A 272 -22.73 -3.98 -0.34
CA ASN A 272 -23.35 -3.92 0.99
C ASN A 272 -24.76 -4.50 1.01
N SER A 273 -25.37 -4.70 -0.15
CA SER A 273 -26.68 -5.36 -0.34
C SER A 273 -26.60 -6.87 -0.57
N LEU A 274 -25.40 -7.43 -0.79
CA LEU A 274 -25.24 -8.85 -1.12
C LEU A 274 -25.69 -9.77 0.04
N PRO A 275 -26.24 -10.96 -0.27
CA PRO A 275 -26.52 -11.96 0.74
C PRO A 275 -25.24 -12.50 1.38
N GLU A 276 -25.36 -13.04 2.59
CA GLU A 276 -24.21 -13.48 3.38
C GLU A 276 -23.36 -14.56 2.66
N GLU A 277 -23.98 -15.44 1.89
CA GLU A 277 -23.28 -16.49 1.15
C GLU A 277 -22.39 -15.93 0.02
N GLU A 278 -22.89 -14.96 -0.75
CA GLU A 278 -22.07 -14.28 -1.78
C GLU A 278 -20.96 -13.46 -1.14
N LEU A 279 -21.24 -12.84 0.01
CA LEU A 279 -20.22 -12.10 0.75
C LEU A 279 -19.13 -13.02 1.29
N LYS A 280 -19.47 -14.21 1.80
CA LYS A 280 -18.50 -15.24 2.20
C LYS A 280 -17.61 -15.65 1.02
N GLN A 281 -18.19 -15.82 -0.17
CA GLN A 281 -17.41 -16.11 -1.38
C GLN A 281 -16.40 -14.99 -1.68
N ILE A 282 -16.80 -13.72 -1.58
CA ILE A 282 -15.88 -12.58 -1.76
C ILE A 282 -14.76 -12.59 -0.72
N VAL A 283 -15.07 -12.91 0.55
CA VAL A 283 -14.08 -13.03 1.61
C VAL A 283 -13.07 -14.14 1.28
N GLU A 284 -13.53 -15.32 0.89
CA GLU A 284 -12.66 -16.44 0.48
C GLU A 284 -11.81 -16.07 -0.74
N ASN A 285 -12.39 -15.38 -1.71
CA ASN A 285 -11.68 -14.90 -2.89
C ASN A 285 -10.58 -13.89 -2.53
N ILE A 286 -10.83 -12.96 -1.60
CA ILE A 286 -9.82 -12.02 -1.09
C ILE A 286 -8.72 -12.80 -0.35
N GLU A 287 -9.09 -13.74 0.53
CA GLU A 287 -8.10 -14.58 1.21
C GLU A 287 -7.28 -15.43 0.22
N SER A 288 -7.85 -15.81 -0.93
CA SER A 288 -7.13 -16.55 -1.96
C SER A 288 -5.95 -15.77 -2.55
N VAL A 289 -6.05 -14.44 -2.66
CA VAL A 289 -4.98 -13.56 -3.19
C VAL A 289 -3.98 -13.10 -2.13
N ASN A 290 -4.15 -13.51 -0.87
CA ASN A 290 -3.21 -13.23 0.20
C ASN A 290 -1.86 -13.91 -0.07
N GLN A 291 -0.79 -13.11 -0.20
CA GLN A 291 0.56 -13.59 -0.49
C GLN A 291 1.37 -13.93 0.78
N ASP A 292 0.89 -13.54 1.96
CA ASP A 292 1.51 -13.77 3.25
C ASP A 292 0.90 -14.95 4.01
N LYS A 293 0.27 -15.88 3.29
CA LYS A 293 -0.27 -17.10 3.89
C LYS A 293 0.82 -17.85 4.66
N ALA A 294 0.41 -18.40 5.80
CA ALA A 294 1.22 -19.37 6.49
C ALA A 294 1.53 -20.53 5.52
N PRO A 295 2.76 -21.05 5.51
CA PRO A 295 3.13 -22.09 4.58
C PRO A 295 2.30 -23.35 4.79
N THR A 296 1.84 -23.94 3.69
CA THR A 296 1.01 -25.16 3.70
C THR A 296 1.82 -26.40 4.07
N LYS A 297 3.06 -26.48 3.59
CA LYS A 297 4.04 -27.54 3.91
C LYS A 297 5.45 -26.96 3.76
N PHE A 298 6.42 -27.62 4.38
CA PHE A 298 7.84 -27.38 4.12
C PHE A 298 8.43 -28.52 3.30
N ILE A 299 9.25 -28.16 2.30
CA ILE A 299 10.09 -29.10 1.55
C ILE A 299 11.54 -28.65 1.76
N GLY A 300 12.29 -29.40 2.57
CA GLY A 300 13.60 -28.98 3.08
C GLY A 300 13.52 -27.60 3.75
N ASN A 301 14.34 -26.66 3.28
CA ASN A 301 14.40 -25.27 3.80
C ASN A 301 13.44 -24.30 3.07
N TYR A 302 12.47 -24.82 2.32
CA TYR A 302 11.54 -24.03 1.53
C TYR A 302 10.11 -24.18 2.06
N ALA A 303 9.51 -23.05 2.35
CA ALA A 303 8.12 -22.91 2.76
C ALA A 303 7.23 -22.85 1.51
N ILE A 304 6.33 -23.80 1.32
CA ILE A 304 5.36 -23.78 0.20
C ILE A 304 4.27 -22.76 0.51
N LEU A 305 4.07 -21.81 -0.41
CA LEU A 305 3.09 -20.74 -0.26
C LEU A 305 1.85 -20.96 -1.12
N ASP A 306 2.03 -21.42 -2.35
CA ASP A 306 0.93 -21.59 -3.29
C ASP A 306 1.23 -22.67 -4.34
N HIS A 307 0.17 -23.28 -4.90
CA HIS A 307 0.28 -24.23 -6.01
C HIS A 307 0.00 -23.49 -7.33
N LEU A 308 1.04 -23.33 -8.15
CA LEU A 308 0.99 -22.54 -9.39
C LEU A 308 0.40 -23.34 -10.57
N GLY A 309 0.54 -24.67 -10.56
CA GLY A 309 -0.04 -25.52 -11.58
C GLY A 309 0.55 -26.93 -11.62
N SER A 310 -0.17 -27.85 -12.26
CA SER A 310 0.26 -29.24 -12.48
C SER A 310 0.41 -29.52 -13.97
N GLY A 311 1.38 -30.36 -14.33
CA GLY A 311 1.57 -30.89 -15.68
C GLY A 311 1.88 -32.39 -15.66
N ALA A 312 2.13 -32.96 -16.83
CA ALA A 312 2.34 -34.41 -17.01
C ALA A 312 3.49 -34.99 -16.16
N PHE A 313 4.48 -34.16 -15.82
CA PHE A 313 5.69 -34.57 -15.10
C PHE A 313 5.73 -34.14 -13.63
N GLY A 314 4.71 -33.43 -13.15
CA GLY A 314 4.62 -33.00 -11.75
C GLY A 314 4.02 -31.61 -11.56
N SER A 315 4.24 -31.03 -10.39
CA SER A 315 3.58 -29.80 -9.94
C SER A 315 4.58 -28.67 -9.69
N VAL A 316 4.13 -27.44 -9.90
CA VAL A 316 4.91 -26.23 -9.68
C VAL A 316 4.29 -25.45 -8.53
N TYR A 317 5.13 -25.08 -7.58
CA TYR A 317 4.77 -24.38 -6.36
C TYR A 317 5.50 -23.05 -6.26
N LYS A 318 4.83 -22.04 -5.70
CA LYS A 318 5.46 -20.82 -5.20
C LYS A 318 6.04 -21.12 -3.83
N VAL A 319 7.33 -20.89 -3.63
CA VAL A 319 8.02 -21.18 -2.37
C VAL A 319 8.82 -19.98 -1.87
N ARG A 320 9.07 -19.94 -0.56
CA ARG A 320 9.95 -18.96 0.09
C ARG A 320 11.05 -19.69 0.86
N LYS A 321 12.31 -19.30 0.68
CA LYS A 321 13.41 -19.87 1.46
C LYS A 321 13.34 -19.36 2.90
N HIS A 322 13.52 -20.23 3.89
CA HIS A 322 13.39 -19.86 5.31
C HIS A 322 14.30 -18.68 5.73
N SER A 323 15.47 -18.55 5.11
CA SER A 323 16.47 -17.54 5.43
C SER A 323 16.40 -16.27 4.56
N GLY A 324 15.33 -16.04 3.79
CA GLY A 324 15.26 -14.89 2.89
C GLY A 324 13.85 -14.49 2.46
N GLN A 325 13.72 -13.29 1.92
CA GLN A 325 12.45 -12.77 1.39
C GLN A 325 12.18 -13.19 -0.06
N ASN A 326 13.17 -13.80 -0.73
CA ASN A 326 13.04 -14.16 -2.14
C ASN A 326 12.00 -15.26 -2.36
N LEU A 327 11.05 -14.96 -3.24
CA LEU A 327 10.06 -15.89 -3.76
C LEU A 327 10.67 -16.65 -4.95
N LEU A 328 10.44 -17.96 -4.99
CA LEU A 328 10.96 -18.86 -6.02
C LEU A 328 9.83 -19.74 -6.54
N ALA A 329 10.00 -20.27 -7.75
CA ALA A 329 9.20 -21.38 -8.26
C ALA A 329 9.95 -22.68 -8.01
N MET A 330 9.28 -23.66 -7.39
CA MET A 330 9.79 -25.02 -7.18
C MET A 330 8.96 -25.98 -8.02
N LYS A 331 9.62 -26.78 -8.85
CA LYS A 331 8.96 -27.85 -9.59
C LYS A 331 9.25 -29.19 -8.92
N GLU A 332 8.22 -29.83 -8.42
CA GLU A 332 8.26 -31.20 -7.91
C GLU A 332 8.05 -32.15 -9.09
N VAL A 333 8.92 -33.15 -9.23
CA VAL A 333 8.87 -34.12 -10.33
C VAL A 333 8.62 -35.50 -9.76
N ASN A 334 7.57 -36.18 -10.23
CA ASN A 334 7.27 -37.53 -9.77
C ASN A 334 8.08 -38.56 -10.57
N LEU A 335 9.12 -39.10 -9.94
CA LEU A 335 10.02 -40.10 -10.53
C LEU A 335 9.37 -41.49 -10.70
N HIS A 336 8.18 -41.72 -10.14
CA HIS A 336 7.40 -42.94 -10.37
C HIS A 336 6.63 -42.91 -11.69
N ASN A 337 6.67 -41.79 -12.43
CA ASN A 337 6.08 -41.70 -13.75
C ASN A 337 6.81 -42.67 -14.71
N PRO A 338 6.09 -43.52 -15.47
CA PRO A 338 6.68 -44.45 -16.44
C PRO A 338 7.64 -43.80 -17.45
N ALA A 339 7.50 -42.49 -17.71
CA ALA A 339 8.39 -41.72 -18.57
C ALA A 339 9.85 -41.69 -18.09
N PHE A 340 10.11 -41.94 -16.80
CA PHE A 340 11.46 -41.96 -16.22
C PHE A 340 12.04 -43.37 -16.07
N GLY A 341 11.34 -44.40 -16.54
CA GLY A 341 11.80 -45.79 -16.47
C GLY A 341 10.85 -46.72 -15.70
N LYS A 342 10.75 -47.97 -16.16
CA LYS A 342 9.88 -48.99 -15.56
C LYS A 342 10.53 -49.61 -14.32
N ASP A 343 11.84 -49.84 -14.37
CA ASP A 343 12.62 -50.47 -13.32
C ASP A 343 13.51 -49.47 -12.58
N LYS A 344 13.91 -49.82 -11.34
CA LYS A 344 14.69 -48.93 -10.45
C LYS A 344 15.98 -48.41 -11.11
N LYS A 345 16.70 -49.30 -11.81
CA LYS A 345 17.98 -48.96 -12.48
C LYS A 345 17.80 -47.92 -13.60
N ASP A 346 16.70 -48.00 -14.34
CA ASP A 346 16.39 -47.04 -15.41
C ASP A 346 16.00 -45.68 -14.83
N ARG A 347 15.29 -45.67 -13.69
CA ARG A 347 14.93 -44.45 -12.97
C ARG A 347 16.16 -43.75 -12.41
N ASP A 348 17.06 -44.48 -11.76
CA ASP A 348 18.29 -43.93 -11.20
C ASP A 348 19.18 -43.31 -12.31
N ASN A 349 19.35 -44.01 -13.43
CA ASN A 349 20.07 -43.47 -14.60
C ASN A 349 19.41 -42.21 -15.19
N SER A 350 18.08 -42.14 -15.18
CA SER A 350 17.33 -40.98 -15.68
C SER A 350 17.47 -39.78 -14.73
N VAL A 351 17.46 -40.02 -13.41
CA VAL A 351 17.71 -38.99 -12.40
C VAL A 351 19.11 -38.42 -12.54
N GLU A 352 20.14 -39.26 -12.70
CA GLU A 352 21.52 -38.79 -12.91
C GLU A 352 21.64 -37.89 -14.14
N LYS A 353 21.01 -38.28 -15.25
CA LYS A 353 20.98 -37.44 -16.47
C LYS A 353 20.32 -36.09 -16.21
N ILE A 354 19.15 -36.07 -15.56
CA ILE A 354 18.42 -34.84 -15.22
C ILE A 354 19.28 -33.93 -14.32
N VAL A 355 19.91 -34.49 -13.29
CA VAL A 355 20.77 -33.73 -12.37
C VAL A 355 21.97 -33.13 -13.11
N SER A 356 22.60 -33.90 -14.01
CA SER A 356 23.73 -33.42 -14.81
C SER A 356 23.33 -32.25 -15.72
N GLU A 357 22.19 -32.34 -16.41
CA GLU A 357 21.67 -31.29 -17.30
C GLU A 357 21.35 -30.01 -16.52
N LEU A 358 20.69 -30.16 -15.37
CA LEU A 358 20.33 -29.03 -14.51
C LEU A 358 21.57 -28.35 -13.90
N THR A 359 22.65 -29.10 -13.67
CA THR A 359 23.92 -28.54 -13.19
C THR A 359 24.56 -27.67 -14.27
N ILE A 360 24.56 -28.14 -15.53
CA ILE A 360 25.05 -27.35 -16.67
C ILE A 360 24.23 -26.08 -16.85
N ILE A 361 22.89 -26.18 -16.82
CA ILE A 361 22.00 -25.01 -16.92
C ILE A 361 22.30 -24.02 -15.79
N LYS A 362 22.41 -24.50 -14.56
CA LYS A 362 22.70 -23.66 -13.40
C LYS A 362 24.01 -22.89 -13.57
N GLU A 363 25.06 -23.52 -14.07
CA GLU A 363 26.38 -22.88 -14.19
C GLU A 363 26.48 -21.95 -15.40
N GLN A 364 25.96 -22.37 -16.55
CA GLN A 364 26.20 -21.72 -17.83
C GLN A 364 25.13 -20.69 -18.22
N LEU A 365 23.88 -20.81 -17.72
CA LEU A 365 22.78 -19.89 -18.06
C LEU A 365 22.62 -18.79 -17.00
N HIS A 366 23.62 -17.92 -16.91
CA HIS A 366 23.58 -16.71 -16.10
C HIS A 366 23.37 -15.47 -16.96
N HIS A 367 22.10 -15.06 -17.15
CA HIS A 367 21.75 -13.87 -17.92
C HIS A 367 20.59 -13.11 -17.26
N PRO A 368 20.59 -11.76 -17.23
CA PRO A 368 19.55 -10.97 -16.57
C PRO A 368 18.12 -11.20 -17.08
N ASN A 369 17.98 -11.59 -18.36
CA ASN A 369 16.68 -11.85 -19.00
C ASN A 369 16.28 -13.34 -19.07
N ILE A 370 17.05 -14.24 -18.46
CA ILE A 370 16.75 -15.68 -18.45
C ILE A 370 16.43 -16.11 -17.03
N VAL A 371 15.42 -16.97 -16.87
CA VAL A 371 15.03 -17.50 -15.56
C VAL A 371 16.21 -18.28 -14.97
N ARG A 372 16.73 -17.79 -13.84
CA ARG A 372 17.87 -18.40 -13.16
C ARG A 372 17.46 -19.68 -12.44
N TYR A 373 18.20 -20.75 -12.70
CA TYR A 373 18.09 -21.99 -11.94
C TYR A 373 18.94 -21.92 -10.67
N TYR A 374 18.37 -22.23 -9.51
CA TYR A 374 19.05 -22.05 -8.22
C TYR A 374 19.57 -23.35 -7.60
N LYS A 375 18.71 -24.36 -7.47
CA LYS A 375 19.02 -25.59 -6.74
C LYS A 375 18.12 -26.74 -7.20
N THR A 376 18.71 -27.95 -7.25
CA THR A 376 18.03 -29.25 -7.35
C THR A 376 18.34 -30.05 -6.09
N PHE A 377 17.40 -30.86 -5.61
CA PHE A 377 17.60 -31.83 -4.53
C PHE A 377 16.51 -32.90 -4.60
N LEU A 378 16.75 -34.06 -3.99
CA LEU A 378 15.77 -35.16 -3.85
C LEU A 378 15.11 -35.07 -2.45
N GLU A 379 13.80 -35.32 -2.34
CA GLU A 379 13.04 -35.24 -1.08
C GLU A 379 13.27 -36.50 -0.19
N SER A 380 14.52 -36.95 -0.03
CA SER A 380 14.87 -38.15 0.74
C SER A 380 15.97 -37.93 1.78
N GLU A 381 16.30 -36.66 2.07
CA GLU A 381 17.20 -36.23 3.15
C GLU A 381 16.51 -35.24 4.09
#